data_AF-A0A672G8B8-F1
#
_entry.id   AF-A0A672G8B8-F1
#
_cell.length_a   1.000
_cell.length_b   1.000
_cell.length_c   1.000
_cell.angle_alpha   90.00
_cell.angle_beta   90.00
_cell.angle_gamma   90.00
#
_symmetry.space_group_name_H-M   'P 1'
#
loop_
_entity.id
_entity.type
_entity.pdbx_description
1 polymer ?
#
loop_
_entity_poly.entity_id
_entity_poly.type
_entity_poly.pdbx_seq_one_letter_code
_entity_poly.pdbx_strand_id
1 'polypeptide(L)'
;MALGYEAWREVRRTLQVLLSANESTLRDDVGLRTRAFVHQSAATMHLPADIGDYTDFYSSRDHATNVGIMFRGKENALMPNWLRLPVGYHGRASSVVVSGTPIRRPSGQMRPDQTKPPVFGPSKQLDIELEMAFFVGGGNRLGEPVPISKAHEHIFGMVLMNDWSARDIQAWEYVPLGPFLGKNFGTTISPWVVPMEALLPFAEPNAVQDPEPLPYLQHSDAYTFNINLFVSLKGDEQKDTLSKSTHFIQYMYWTMKQQLAHHTVNGCNVRPGDLLASGTISGPEPESFGSMLELSWRGSKSIDLGGGQSRTFLNDGDEVTITGHCQGDGYRVGFGPCRGTILPALQH
;
A
#
# COMPACT_ATOMS: atom_id res chain seq x y z
N MET A 1 -6.17 -11.24 -14.81
CA MET A 1 -6.22 -9.77 -14.97
C MET A 1 -6.53 -9.36 -16.41
N ALA A 2 -5.75 -9.76 -17.42
CA ALA A 2 -5.94 -9.27 -18.80
C ALA A 2 -7.31 -9.52 -19.49
N LEU A 3 -8.08 -10.52 -19.06
CA LEU A 3 -9.39 -10.87 -19.68
C LEU A 3 -10.51 -9.84 -19.46
N GLY A 4 -10.28 -8.82 -18.61
CA GLY A 4 -11.24 -7.74 -18.38
C GLY A 4 -12.40 -8.07 -17.42
N TYR A 5 -13.14 -7.02 -17.07
CA TYR A 5 -14.12 -7.00 -15.99
C TYR A 5 -15.14 -8.14 -16.05
N GLU A 6 -15.82 -8.34 -17.18
CA GLU A 6 -16.87 -9.37 -17.32
C GLU A 6 -16.35 -10.80 -17.08
N ALA A 7 -15.12 -11.11 -17.51
CA ALA A 7 -14.52 -12.42 -17.25
C ALA A 7 -14.26 -12.64 -15.75
N TRP A 8 -13.86 -11.59 -15.02
CA TRP A 8 -13.63 -11.68 -13.57
C TRP A 8 -14.95 -11.93 -12.83
N ARG A 9 -16.04 -11.27 -13.25
CA ARG A 9 -17.39 -11.47 -12.70
C ARG A 9 -17.90 -12.87 -12.95
N GLU A 10 -17.70 -13.38 -14.16
CA GLU A 10 -18.10 -14.74 -14.51
C GLU A 10 -17.39 -15.78 -13.65
N VAL A 11 -16.07 -15.64 -13.49
CA VAL A 11 -15.27 -16.52 -12.61
C VAL A 11 -15.76 -16.42 -11.17
N ARG A 12 -15.97 -15.21 -10.64
CA ARG A 12 -16.45 -15.01 -9.26
C ARG A 12 -17.81 -15.69 -9.05
N ARG A 13 -18.79 -15.44 -9.92
CA ARG A 13 -20.12 -16.03 -9.84
C ARG A 13 -20.05 -17.56 -9.88
N THR A 14 -19.23 -18.10 -10.78
CA THR A 14 -19.04 -19.55 -10.92
C THR A 14 -18.44 -20.15 -9.65
N LEU A 15 -17.40 -19.53 -9.09
CA LEU A 15 -16.80 -19.98 -7.84
C LEU A 15 -17.76 -19.88 -6.65
N GLN A 16 -18.58 -18.83 -6.55
CA GLN A 16 -19.60 -18.70 -5.51
C GLN A 16 -20.63 -19.82 -5.57
N VAL A 17 -21.05 -20.21 -6.77
CA VAL A 17 -21.95 -21.37 -6.96
C VAL A 17 -21.24 -22.65 -6.54
N LEU A 18 -20.07 -22.96 -7.11
CA LEU A 18 -19.34 -24.20 -6.84
C LEU A 18 -18.92 -24.37 -5.37
N LEU A 19 -18.69 -23.28 -4.64
CA LEU A 19 -18.31 -23.29 -3.22
C LEU A 19 -19.52 -23.16 -2.27
N SER A 20 -20.74 -23.02 -2.80
CA SER A 20 -21.95 -22.97 -1.99
C SER A 20 -22.21 -24.28 -1.27
N ALA A 21 -22.65 -24.21 -0.02
CA ALA A 21 -23.01 -25.40 0.77
C ALA A 21 -24.14 -26.22 0.11
N ASN A 22 -24.94 -25.61 -0.76
CA ASN A 22 -26.08 -26.23 -1.44
C ASN A 22 -25.78 -26.71 -2.87
N GLU A 23 -24.55 -26.56 -3.36
CA GLU A 23 -24.13 -26.99 -4.70
C GLU A 23 -23.39 -28.33 -4.64
N SER A 24 -23.86 -29.35 -5.36
CA SER A 24 -23.31 -30.70 -5.30
C SER A 24 -22.12 -30.90 -6.25
N THR A 25 -22.04 -30.13 -7.34
CA THR A 25 -21.08 -30.34 -8.44
C THR A 25 -19.63 -30.52 -7.95
N LEU A 26 -19.17 -29.67 -7.03
CA LEU A 26 -17.84 -29.81 -6.41
C LEU A 26 -17.89 -30.44 -5.01
N ARG A 27 -18.96 -30.22 -4.24
CA ARG A 27 -19.07 -30.68 -2.85
C ARG A 27 -19.03 -32.20 -2.74
N ASP A 28 -19.73 -32.88 -3.65
CA ASP A 28 -20.01 -34.32 -3.59
C ASP A 28 -19.08 -35.15 -4.49
N ASP A 29 -18.38 -34.52 -5.45
CA ASP A 29 -17.31 -35.17 -6.22
C ASP A 29 -16.02 -35.22 -5.39
N VAL A 30 -15.88 -36.27 -4.58
CA VAL A 30 -14.70 -36.48 -3.71
C VAL A 30 -13.40 -36.51 -4.52
N GLY A 31 -13.38 -37.13 -5.70
CA GLY A 31 -12.17 -37.29 -6.51
C GLY A 31 -11.68 -35.97 -7.11
N LEU A 32 -12.61 -35.11 -7.55
CA LEU A 32 -12.29 -33.76 -7.99
C LEU A 32 -11.90 -32.87 -6.79
N ARG A 33 -12.71 -32.88 -5.73
CA ARG A 33 -12.52 -32.05 -4.54
C ARG A 33 -11.16 -32.28 -3.88
N THR A 34 -10.75 -33.54 -3.69
CA THR A 34 -9.46 -33.87 -3.06
C THR A 34 -8.27 -33.33 -3.85
N ARG A 35 -8.36 -33.24 -5.18
CA ARG A 35 -7.26 -32.72 -6.02
C ARG A 35 -7.33 -31.21 -6.25
N ALA A 36 -8.51 -30.61 -6.10
CA ALA A 36 -8.74 -29.18 -6.30
C ALA A 36 -8.40 -28.32 -5.07
N PHE A 37 -8.53 -28.87 -3.85
CA PHE A 37 -8.22 -28.13 -2.62
C PHE A 37 -6.83 -28.48 -2.07
N VAL A 38 -6.12 -27.45 -1.63
CA VAL A 38 -4.84 -27.56 -0.92
C VAL A 38 -4.96 -26.78 0.38
N HIS A 39 -4.52 -27.37 1.49
CA HIS A 39 -4.44 -26.66 2.77
C HIS A 39 -3.45 -25.49 2.65
N GLN A 40 -3.86 -24.29 3.05
CA GLN A 40 -3.00 -23.10 3.00
C GLN A 40 -1.68 -23.29 3.77
N SER A 41 -1.69 -24.04 4.87
CA SER A 41 -0.49 -24.37 5.66
C SER A 41 0.53 -25.24 4.91
N ALA A 42 0.13 -25.88 3.82
CA ALA A 42 1.00 -26.68 2.96
C ALA A 42 1.41 -25.94 1.67
N ALA A 43 0.89 -24.73 1.44
CA ALA A 43 1.20 -23.92 0.27
C ALA A 43 2.23 -22.84 0.59
N THR A 44 3.13 -22.56 -0.33
CA THR A 44 3.95 -21.34 -0.31
C THR A 44 3.37 -20.36 -1.32
N MET A 45 3.15 -19.13 -0.86
CA MET A 45 2.61 -18.07 -1.69
C MET A 45 3.72 -17.40 -2.48
N HIS A 46 3.37 -16.90 -3.66
CA HIS A 46 4.25 -16.16 -4.56
C HIS A 46 3.65 -14.77 -4.85
N LEU A 47 4.40 -13.93 -5.56
CA LEU A 47 3.82 -12.70 -6.11
C LEU A 47 2.64 -13.05 -7.02
N PRO A 48 1.48 -12.35 -6.90
CA PRO A 48 0.26 -12.72 -7.61
C PRO A 48 0.25 -12.33 -9.09
N ALA A 49 1.20 -11.51 -9.54
CA ALA A 49 1.37 -11.11 -10.93
C ALA A 49 2.84 -10.76 -11.20
N ASP A 50 3.21 -10.79 -12.48
CA ASP A 50 4.43 -10.15 -12.96
C ASP A 50 4.14 -8.65 -13.12
N ILE A 51 4.78 -7.83 -12.29
CA ILE A 51 4.50 -6.38 -12.21
C ILE A 51 5.34 -5.70 -13.28
N GLY A 52 4.67 -5.21 -14.33
CA GLY A 52 5.32 -4.44 -15.38
C GLY A 52 5.85 -3.11 -14.85
N ASP A 53 4.94 -2.26 -14.39
CA ASP A 53 5.24 -1.00 -13.74
C ASP A 53 4.59 -0.91 -12.36
N TYR A 54 5.30 -0.27 -11.42
CA TYR A 54 4.80 0.09 -10.09
C TYR A 54 4.81 1.61 -9.98
N THR A 55 3.67 2.19 -9.63
CA THR A 55 3.52 3.63 -9.32
C THR A 55 3.02 3.79 -7.91
N ASP A 56 3.64 4.72 -7.18
CA ASP A 56 3.25 5.08 -5.83
C ASP A 56 2.64 6.47 -5.82
N PHE A 57 1.43 6.59 -5.26
CA PHE A 57 0.74 7.87 -5.13
C PHE A 57 1.05 8.51 -3.77
N TYR A 58 0.46 9.68 -3.53
CA TYR A 58 0.65 10.42 -2.29
C TYR A 58 -0.68 10.99 -1.80
N SER A 59 -1.69 10.12 -1.64
CA SER A 59 -3.10 10.51 -1.66
C SER A 59 -3.77 10.65 -0.29
N SER A 60 -3.09 10.38 0.82
CA SER A 60 -3.58 10.71 2.17
C SER A 60 -3.25 12.16 2.51
N ARG A 61 -4.29 12.95 2.82
CA ARG A 61 -4.14 14.38 3.17
C ARG A 61 -3.41 14.56 4.48
N ASP A 62 -3.73 13.73 5.47
CA ASP A 62 -3.12 13.78 6.80
C ASP A 62 -1.63 13.45 6.70
N HIS A 63 -1.27 12.40 5.97
CA HIS A 63 0.14 12.04 5.74
C HIS A 63 0.90 13.19 5.05
N ALA A 64 0.35 13.71 3.95
CA ALA A 64 0.95 14.82 3.22
C ALA A 64 1.15 16.07 4.08
N THR A 65 0.17 16.36 4.95
CA THR A 65 0.20 17.48 5.89
C THR A 65 1.25 17.25 6.97
N ASN A 66 1.30 16.06 7.59
CA ASN A 66 2.26 15.72 8.63
C ASN A 66 3.71 15.87 8.14
N VAL A 67 4.04 15.25 7.00
CA VAL A 67 5.36 15.38 6.37
C VAL A 67 5.63 16.84 6.04
N GLY A 68 4.65 17.55 5.46
CA GLY A 68 4.75 18.97 5.17
C GLY A 68 5.11 19.82 6.39
N ILE A 69 4.45 19.59 7.53
CA ILE A 69 4.73 20.29 8.78
C ILE A 69 6.17 20.04 9.23
N MET A 70 6.64 18.78 9.18
CA MET A 70 8.00 18.42 9.62
C MET A 70 9.12 19.03 8.79
N PHE A 71 8.87 19.27 7.50
CA PHE A 71 9.89 19.75 6.56
C PHE A 71 9.78 21.24 6.20
N ARG A 72 8.57 21.80 6.18
CA ARG A 72 8.28 23.17 5.69
C ARG A 72 7.52 24.02 6.72
N GLY A 73 7.14 23.46 7.85
CA GLY A 73 6.34 24.13 8.88
C GLY A 73 4.84 24.12 8.59
N LYS A 74 4.05 24.50 9.59
CA LYS A 74 2.58 24.39 9.56
C LYS A 74 1.91 25.20 8.45
N GLU A 75 2.45 26.38 8.15
CA GLU A 75 1.87 27.31 7.17
C GLU A 75 2.03 26.82 5.72
N ASN A 76 3.05 25.99 5.44
CA ASN A 76 3.41 25.53 4.09
C ASN A 76 3.37 24.00 3.97
N ALA A 77 2.47 23.36 4.73
CA ALA A 77 2.41 21.91 4.85
C ALA A 77 2.09 21.25 3.50
N LEU A 78 0.99 21.61 2.85
CA LEU A 78 0.65 21.07 1.53
C LEU A 78 1.26 21.92 0.42
N MET A 79 1.85 21.26 -0.57
CA MET A 79 2.29 21.93 -1.80
C MET A 79 1.07 22.35 -2.63
N PRO A 80 1.14 23.46 -3.40
CA PRO A 80 -0.02 24.02 -4.11
C PRO A 80 -0.73 23.06 -5.07
N ASN A 81 -0.01 22.07 -5.62
CA ASN A 81 -0.52 21.08 -6.56
C ASN A 81 -1.25 19.91 -5.87
N TRP A 82 -1.02 19.66 -4.58
CA TRP A 82 -1.48 18.44 -3.91
C TRP A 82 -3.01 18.29 -3.90
N LEU A 83 -3.73 19.40 -3.71
CA LEU A 83 -5.21 19.44 -3.78
C LEU A 83 -5.76 19.54 -5.21
N ARG A 84 -4.91 19.56 -6.23
CA ARG A 84 -5.30 19.75 -7.65
C ARG A 84 -5.15 18.49 -8.50
N LEU A 85 -4.24 17.60 -8.12
CA LEU A 85 -4.01 16.31 -8.78
C LEU A 85 -3.51 15.27 -7.77
N PRO A 86 -3.76 13.97 -8.01
CA PRO A 86 -3.17 12.91 -7.21
C PRO A 86 -1.69 12.76 -7.57
N VAL A 87 -0.83 13.44 -6.81
CA VAL A 87 0.63 13.38 -7.00
C VAL A 87 1.09 11.93 -6.83
N GLY A 88 2.01 11.49 -7.68
CA GLY A 88 2.65 10.18 -7.61
C GLY A 88 3.98 10.15 -8.35
N TYR A 89 4.72 9.05 -8.21
CA TYR A 89 6.00 8.81 -8.85
C TYR A 89 6.14 7.35 -9.26
N HIS A 90 7.05 7.09 -10.20
CA HIS A 90 7.38 5.72 -10.59
C HIS A 90 8.19 5.04 -9.49
N GLY A 91 7.63 3.97 -8.92
CA GLY A 91 8.30 3.08 -7.99
C GLY A 91 9.20 2.08 -8.71
N ARG A 92 9.76 1.13 -7.96
CA ARG A 92 10.64 0.09 -8.51
C ARG A 92 9.97 -1.29 -8.51
N ALA A 93 9.51 -1.74 -9.66
CA ALA A 93 8.84 -3.03 -9.80
C ALA A 93 9.72 -4.23 -9.38
N SER A 94 11.01 -4.21 -9.72
CA SER A 94 11.93 -5.35 -9.46
C SER A 94 12.16 -5.65 -7.98
N SER A 95 11.87 -4.71 -7.08
CA SER A 95 12.03 -4.85 -5.64
C SER A 95 10.70 -5.04 -4.90
N VAL A 96 9.60 -5.23 -5.63
CA VAL A 96 8.33 -5.67 -5.04
C VAL A 96 8.43 -7.16 -4.73
N VAL A 97 8.23 -7.52 -3.47
CA VAL A 97 8.38 -8.89 -2.95
C VAL A 97 7.13 -9.35 -2.23
N VAL A 98 6.92 -10.66 -2.20
CA VAL A 98 5.79 -11.25 -1.48
C VAL A 98 6.03 -11.22 0.04
N SER A 99 4.95 -11.05 0.80
CA SER A 99 4.90 -11.19 2.27
C SER A 99 5.75 -12.36 2.78
N GLY A 100 6.52 -12.11 3.84
CA GLY A 100 7.46 -13.04 4.46
C GLY A 100 8.90 -12.92 3.95
N THR A 101 9.13 -12.19 2.86
CA THR A 101 10.49 -11.92 2.36
C THR A 101 11.24 -11.01 3.34
N PRO A 102 12.42 -11.40 3.86
CA PRO A 102 13.23 -10.53 4.71
C PRO A 102 13.74 -9.32 3.95
N ILE A 103 13.79 -8.16 4.60
CA ILE A 103 14.26 -6.90 4.03
C ILE A 103 15.57 -6.52 4.68
N ARG A 104 16.62 -6.33 3.89
CA ARG A 104 17.91 -5.92 4.42
C ARG A 104 17.96 -4.41 4.59
N ARG A 105 18.43 -3.93 5.76
CA ARG A 105 18.72 -2.51 5.96
C ARG A 105 19.67 -2.01 4.86
N PRO A 106 19.28 -0.98 4.09
CA PRO A 106 20.11 -0.46 3.02
C PRO A 106 21.28 0.35 3.59
N SER A 107 22.41 0.26 2.90
CA SER A 107 23.50 1.24 3.02
C SER A 107 23.37 2.26 1.89
N GLY A 108 23.68 3.52 2.16
CA GLY A 108 23.59 4.58 1.17
C GLY A 108 24.34 5.84 1.58
N GLN A 109 24.19 6.90 0.80
CA GLN A 109 24.68 8.23 1.18
C GLN A 109 23.64 8.95 2.02
N MET A 110 24.08 9.55 3.12
CA MET A 110 23.26 10.40 3.97
C MET A 110 24.02 11.67 4.35
N ARG A 111 23.30 12.74 4.71
CA ARG A 111 23.89 13.98 5.19
C ARG A 111 23.30 14.41 6.54
N PRO A 112 23.69 13.75 7.64
CA PRO A 112 23.15 14.06 8.97
C PRO A 112 23.58 15.43 9.49
N ASP A 113 24.76 15.92 9.09
CA ASP A 113 25.26 17.25 9.41
C ASP A 113 25.29 18.11 8.14
N GLN A 114 24.43 19.13 8.09
CA GLN A 114 24.32 20.02 6.92
C GLN A 114 25.59 20.85 6.69
N THR A 115 26.49 20.95 7.67
CA THR A 115 27.74 21.70 7.56
C THR A 115 28.92 20.86 7.06
N LYS A 116 28.74 19.55 6.92
CA LYS A 116 29.79 18.60 6.51
C LYS A 116 29.45 17.89 5.19
N PRO A 117 30.45 17.29 4.51
CA PRO A 117 30.23 16.38 3.40
C PRO A 117 29.31 15.19 3.78
N PRO A 118 28.60 14.59 2.80
CA PRO A 118 27.81 13.38 3.05
C PRO A 118 28.70 12.20 3.48
N VAL A 119 28.08 11.25 4.17
CA VAL A 119 28.72 10.00 4.63
C VAL A 119 28.05 8.80 3.98
N PHE A 120 28.79 7.70 3.84
CA PHE A 120 28.26 6.41 3.41
C PHE A 120 28.14 5.47 4.60
N GLY A 121 27.03 4.72 4.69
CA GLY A 121 26.83 3.73 5.74
C GLY A 121 25.40 3.20 5.80
N PRO A 122 25.08 2.36 6.80
CA PRO A 122 23.73 1.85 7.00
C PRO A 122 22.75 2.96 7.37
N SER A 123 21.53 2.89 6.82
CA SER A 123 20.45 3.81 7.16
C SER A 123 20.15 3.76 8.67
N LYS A 124 20.01 4.94 9.28
CA LYS A 124 19.66 5.14 10.70
C LYS A 124 18.17 5.45 10.90
N GLN A 125 17.43 5.69 9.82
CA GLN A 125 16.01 6.06 9.85
C GLN A 125 15.23 5.15 8.90
N LEU A 126 15.26 3.84 9.19
CA LEU A 126 14.52 2.83 8.46
C LEU A 126 13.06 2.79 8.95
N ASP A 127 12.12 2.81 8.03
CA ASP A 127 10.72 3.09 8.29
C ASP A 127 9.79 2.21 7.45
N ILE A 128 8.54 2.14 7.88
CA ILE A 128 7.44 1.57 7.11
C ILE A 128 6.61 2.67 6.47
N GLU A 129 5.83 2.27 5.48
CA GLU A 129 4.70 3.04 4.98
C GLU A 129 3.52 2.09 4.83
N LEU A 130 2.49 2.28 5.66
CA LEU A 130 1.25 1.53 5.57
C LEU A 130 0.51 1.95 4.30
N GLU A 131 0.37 1.01 3.37
CA GLU A 131 -0.30 1.26 2.10
C GLU A 131 -1.27 0.15 1.71
N MET A 132 -2.12 0.49 0.75
CA MET A 132 -2.81 -0.48 -0.08
C MET A 132 -2.48 -0.21 -1.54
N ALA A 133 -2.47 -1.25 -2.35
CA ALA A 133 -2.25 -1.11 -3.78
C ALA A 133 -3.29 -1.89 -4.57
N PHE A 134 -3.61 -1.41 -5.76
CA PHE A 134 -4.50 -2.11 -6.67
C PHE A 134 -3.76 -2.57 -7.92
N PHE A 135 -4.15 -3.74 -8.40
CA PHE A 135 -3.69 -4.26 -9.68
C PHE A 135 -4.54 -3.74 -10.83
N VAL A 136 -3.86 -3.28 -11.88
CA VAL A 136 -4.49 -2.98 -13.16
C VAL A 136 -4.90 -4.29 -13.82
N GLY A 137 -6.16 -4.33 -14.25
CA GLY A 137 -6.77 -5.42 -14.99
C GLY A 137 -6.67 -5.20 -16.48
N GLY A 138 -7.68 -4.59 -17.10
CA GLY A 138 -7.59 -4.16 -18.50
C GLY A 138 -6.57 -3.03 -18.64
N GLY A 139 -5.69 -3.10 -19.64
CA GLY A 139 -4.79 -1.99 -19.97
C GLY A 139 -5.46 -0.91 -20.82
N ASN A 140 -4.70 0.09 -21.24
CA ASN A 140 -5.07 1.02 -22.30
C ASN A 140 -3.96 1.08 -23.36
N ARG A 141 -4.29 1.57 -24.56
CA ARG A 141 -3.29 1.78 -25.60
C ARG A 141 -2.50 3.05 -25.30
N LEU A 142 -1.23 3.06 -25.68
CA LEU A 142 -0.40 4.26 -25.58
C LEU A 142 -1.05 5.38 -26.41
N GLY A 143 -1.22 6.55 -25.79
CA GLY A 143 -1.91 7.71 -26.36
C GLY A 143 -3.43 7.73 -26.13
N GLU A 144 -4.02 6.69 -25.54
CA GLU A 144 -5.47 6.59 -25.29
C GLU A 144 -5.76 6.57 -23.78
N PRO A 145 -6.11 7.72 -23.15
CA PRO A 145 -6.41 7.78 -21.72
C PRO A 145 -7.58 6.89 -21.28
N VAL A 146 -7.58 6.46 -20.02
CA VAL A 146 -8.75 5.81 -19.39
C VAL A 146 -9.67 6.91 -18.83
N PRO A 147 -10.89 7.11 -19.38
CA PRO A 147 -11.83 8.06 -18.80
C PRO A 147 -12.23 7.63 -17.38
N ILE A 148 -12.38 8.58 -16.46
CA ILE A 148 -12.72 8.27 -15.06
C ILE A 148 -14.01 7.45 -14.90
N SER A 149 -14.97 7.61 -15.81
CA SER A 149 -16.21 6.81 -15.85
C SER A 149 -15.94 5.32 -16.06
N LYS A 150 -14.87 4.97 -16.78
CA LYS A 150 -14.47 3.58 -17.07
C LYS A 150 -13.40 3.03 -16.15
N ALA A 151 -12.77 3.86 -15.32
CA ALA A 151 -11.64 3.45 -14.47
C ALA A 151 -11.92 2.19 -13.64
N HIS A 152 -13.15 2.00 -13.16
CA HIS A 152 -13.56 0.82 -12.38
C HIS A 152 -13.43 -0.51 -13.15
N GLU A 153 -13.56 -0.51 -14.48
CA GLU A 153 -13.40 -1.69 -15.35
C GLU A 153 -11.92 -2.13 -15.47
N HIS A 154 -11.00 -1.23 -15.11
CA HIS A 154 -9.55 -1.44 -15.20
C HIS A 154 -8.91 -1.77 -13.84
N ILE A 155 -9.66 -1.73 -12.73
CA ILE A 155 -9.16 -2.01 -11.39
C ILE A 155 -9.57 -3.43 -10.99
N PHE A 156 -8.63 -4.36 -10.97
CA PHE A 156 -8.91 -5.79 -10.74
C PHE A 156 -9.23 -6.08 -9.27
N GLY A 157 -8.37 -5.62 -8.38
CA GLY A 157 -8.44 -5.93 -6.96
C GLY A 157 -7.25 -5.36 -6.19
N MET A 158 -7.31 -5.48 -4.87
CA MET A 158 -6.38 -4.81 -3.95
C MET A 158 -5.54 -5.80 -3.14
N VAL A 159 -4.39 -5.31 -2.71
CA VAL A 159 -3.47 -5.94 -1.75
C VAL A 159 -3.07 -4.94 -0.68
N LEU A 160 -2.61 -5.46 0.47
CA LEU A 160 -1.87 -4.67 1.44
C LEU A 160 -0.45 -4.46 0.94
N MET A 161 0.16 -3.35 1.34
CA MET A 161 1.51 -3.00 0.94
C MET A 161 2.29 -2.32 2.07
N ASN A 162 3.59 -2.61 2.15
CA ASN A 162 4.56 -1.87 2.95
C ASN A 162 5.65 -1.31 2.03
N ASP A 163 5.68 0.01 1.84
CA ASP A 163 6.72 0.67 1.06
C ASP A 163 7.89 1.09 1.97
N TRP A 164 8.80 0.12 2.21
CA TRP A 164 9.91 0.29 3.13
C TRP A 164 10.76 1.49 2.74
N SER A 165 11.10 2.32 3.73
CA SER A 165 11.67 3.63 3.48
C SER A 165 12.92 3.88 4.32
N ALA A 166 14.01 4.32 3.68
CA ALA A 166 15.21 4.79 4.37
C ALA A 166 15.23 6.33 4.34
N ARG A 167 14.64 6.95 5.36
CA ARG A 167 14.31 8.40 5.39
C ARG A 167 15.52 9.32 5.29
N ASP A 168 16.65 8.89 5.84
CA ASP A 168 17.90 9.64 5.84
C ASP A 168 18.61 9.62 4.48
N ILE A 169 18.53 8.49 3.76
CA ILE A 169 18.95 8.39 2.36
C ILE A 169 18.01 9.23 1.49
N GLN A 170 16.70 9.02 1.63
CA GLN A 170 15.66 9.73 0.88
C GLN A 170 15.80 11.25 1.01
N ALA A 171 15.96 11.77 2.23
CA ALA A 171 16.06 13.20 2.48
C ALA A 171 17.27 13.86 1.79
N TRP A 172 18.35 13.11 1.56
CA TRP A 172 19.54 13.61 0.87
C TRP A 172 19.39 13.57 -0.65
N GLU A 173 18.73 12.56 -1.21
CA GLU A 173 18.70 12.33 -2.66
C GLU A 173 17.51 12.97 -3.39
N TYR A 174 16.36 13.17 -2.71
CA TYR A 174 15.08 13.32 -3.43
C TYR A 174 14.91 14.65 -4.17
N VAL A 175 15.70 15.68 -3.85
CA VAL A 175 15.59 16.96 -4.53
C VAL A 175 16.57 17.00 -5.71
N PRO A 176 16.10 17.25 -6.95
CA PRO A 176 14.74 17.61 -7.36
C PRO A 176 13.91 16.46 -7.95
N LEU A 177 14.45 15.24 -8.03
CA LEU A 177 13.93 14.19 -8.91
C LEU A 177 12.94 13.22 -8.26
N GLY A 178 12.66 13.38 -6.97
CA GLY A 178 11.80 12.50 -6.19
C GLY A 178 12.54 11.34 -5.51
N PRO A 179 11.83 10.52 -4.72
CA PRO A 179 12.41 9.38 -3.99
C PRO A 179 13.04 8.34 -4.94
N PHE A 180 14.17 7.75 -4.54
CA PHE A 180 14.85 6.74 -5.35
C PHE A 180 15.44 5.60 -4.50
N LEU A 181 16.70 5.67 -4.06
CA LEU A 181 17.35 4.63 -3.25
C LEU A 181 16.77 4.54 -1.84
N GLY A 182 16.14 5.61 -1.38
CA GLY A 182 15.36 5.63 -0.16
C GLY A 182 14.14 4.71 -0.17
N LYS A 183 13.76 4.15 -1.33
CA LYS A 183 12.57 3.30 -1.53
C LYS A 183 12.89 1.97 -2.22
N ASN A 184 13.74 1.98 -3.24
CA ASN A 184 13.90 0.85 -4.17
C ASN A 184 14.61 -0.41 -3.61
N PHE A 185 14.95 -0.42 -2.32
CA PHE A 185 15.61 -1.56 -1.68
C PHE A 185 14.62 -2.66 -1.27
N GLY A 186 13.33 -2.35 -1.19
CA GLY A 186 12.30 -3.35 -0.94
C GLY A 186 10.92 -2.73 -0.77
N THR A 187 9.92 -3.35 -1.38
CA THR A 187 8.50 -3.05 -1.19
C THR A 187 7.79 -4.38 -1.00
N THR A 188 6.99 -4.57 0.05
CA THR A 188 6.31 -5.86 0.31
C THR A 188 4.82 -5.75 0.02
N ILE A 189 4.23 -6.79 -0.60
CA ILE A 189 2.77 -6.90 -0.76
C ILE A 189 2.20 -8.21 -0.18
N SER A 190 0.94 -8.16 0.27
CA SER A 190 0.19 -9.37 0.63
C SER A 190 -0.08 -10.24 -0.61
N PRO A 191 -0.08 -11.58 -0.49
CA PRO A 191 -0.16 -12.46 -1.66
C PRO A 191 -1.58 -12.62 -2.25
N TRP A 192 -2.63 -12.36 -1.47
CA TRP A 192 -4.01 -12.56 -1.90
C TRP A 192 -4.61 -11.27 -2.44
N VAL A 193 -4.85 -11.21 -3.76
CA VAL A 193 -5.52 -10.07 -4.39
C VAL A 193 -7.02 -10.18 -4.17
N VAL A 194 -7.57 -9.27 -3.35
CA VAL A 194 -9.00 -9.22 -3.07
C VAL A 194 -9.70 -8.50 -4.22
N PRO A 195 -10.59 -9.16 -4.99
CA PRO A 195 -11.22 -8.56 -6.16
C PRO A 195 -12.15 -7.40 -5.76
N MET A 196 -12.26 -6.37 -6.61
CA MET A 196 -13.09 -5.20 -6.30
C MET A 196 -14.55 -5.57 -6.01
N GLU A 197 -15.13 -6.57 -6.68
CA GLU A 197 -16.50 -7.06 -6.38
C GLU A 197 -16.67 -7.59 -4.95
N ALA A 198 -15.60 -8.02 -4.27
CA ALA A 198 -15.67 -8.39 -2.86
C ALA A 198 -15.64 -7.16 -1.92
N LEU A 199 -15.14 -6.03 -2.41
CA LEU A 199 -15.01 -4.78 -1.66
C LEU A 199 -16.18 -3.82 -1.88
N LEU A 200 -16.89 -3.91 -3.01
CA LEU A 200 -18.06 -3.07 -3.33
C LEU A 200 -19.12 -2.97 -2.22
N PRO A 201 -19.46 -4.05 -1.46
CA PRO A 201 -20.40 -3.93 -0.33
C PRO A 201 -19.93 -3.03 0.81
N PHE A 202 -18.64 -2.67 0.83
CA PHE A 202 -18.00 -1.82 1.82
C PHE A 202 -17.60 -0.47 1.23
N ALA A 203 -18.16 -0.09 0.08
CA ALA A 203 -17.97 1.22 -0.51
C ALA A 203 -18.69 2.28 0.33
N GLU A 204 -18.02 3.40 0.57
CA GLU A 204 -18.48 4.57 1.31
C GLU A 204 -18.44 5.81 0.41
N PRO A 205 -19.17 6.88 0.75
CA PRO A 205 -19.06 8.16 0.05
C PRO A 205 -17.60 8.64 -0.05
N ASN A 206 -17.25 9.22 -1.20
CA ASN A 206 -15.91 9.77 -1.41
C ASN A 206 -15.69 11.00 -0.51
N ALA A 207 -14.43 11.30 -0.19
CA ALA A 207 -14.07 12.51 0.53
C ALA A 207 -14.55 13.77 -0.23
N VAL A 208 -15.06 14.76 0.51
CA VAL A 208 -15.38 16.07 -0.09
C VAL A 208 -14.07 16.76 -0.47
N GLN A 209 -13.96 17.12 -1.75
CA GLN A 209 -12.77 17.75 -2.29
C GLN A 209 -13.00 19.26 -2.46
N ASP A 210 -12.18 20.05 -1.78
CA ASP A 210 -12.12 21.50 -1.88
C ASP A 210 -10.66 21.93 -2.04
N PRO A 211 -10.29 22.58 -3.16
CA PRO A 211 -11.15 22.96 -4.30
C PRO A 211 -11.67 21.76 -5.09
N GLU A 212 -12.79 21.97 -5.80
CA GLU A 212 -13.32 20.98 -6.74
C GLU A 212 -12.25 20.61 -7.79
N PRO A 213 -11.98 19.31 -8.03
CA PRO A 213 -11.03 18.89 -9.06
C PRO A 213 -11.48 19.30 -10.46
N LEU A 214 -10.54 19.33 -11.41
CA LEU A 214 -10.89 19.51 -12.82
C LEU A 214 -11.83 18.39 -13.32
N PRO A 215 -12.68 18.63 -14.34
CA PRO A 215 -13.73 17.69 -14.76
C PRO A 215 -13.26 16.25 -15.04
N TYR A 216 -12.04 16.04 -15.55
CA TYR A 216 -11.52 14.70 -15.83
C TYR A 216 -11.27 13.84 -14.57
N LEU A 217 -11.23 14.46 -13.39
CA LEU A 217 -11.09 13.81 -12.09
C LEU A 217 -12.40 13.74 -11.30
N GLN A 218 -13.50 14.26 -11.84
CA GLN A 218 -14.78 14.26 -11.14
C GLN A 218 -15.54 12.95 -11.37
N HIS A 219 -16.04 12.36 -10.28
CA HIS A 219 -16.98 11.23 -10.33
C HIS A 219 -17.89 11.25 -9.09
N SER A 220 -19.13 10.78 -9.23
CA SER A 220 -20.14 10.82 -8.18
C SER A 220 -20.39 9.49 -7.49
N ASP A 221 -19.97 8.38 -8.08
CA ASP A 221 -20.11 7.05 -7.50
C ASP A 221 -19.14 6.83 -6.34
N ALA A 222 -19.63 6.20 -5.27
CA ALA A 222 -18.83 5.78 -4.12
C ALA A 222 -17.73 4.83 -4.56
N TYR A 223 -16.47 5.21 -4.31
CA TYR A 223 -15.29 4.41 -4.62
C TYR A 223 -14.17 4.58 -3.58
N THR A 224 -14.58 4.99 -2.39
CA THR A 224 -13.82 4.92 -1.14
C THR A 224 -14.31 3.69 -0.39
N PHE A 225 -13.45 3.00 0.36
CA PHE A 225 -13.81 1.72 0.99
C PHE A 225 -13.64 1.77 2.52
N ASN A 226 -14.46 1.03 3.25
CA ASN A 226 -14.31 0.85 4.69
C ASN A 226 -13.47 -0.41 4.97
N ILE A 227 -12.14 -0.21 5.05
CA ILE A 227 -11.17 -1.28 5.29
C ILE A 227 -10.42 -0.93 6.57
N ASN A 228 -10.54 -1.79 7.58
CA ASN A 228 -9.80 -1.66 8.83
C ASN A 228 -8.39 -2.19 8.60
N LEU A 229 -7.38 -1.36 8.79
CA LEU A 229 -5.97 -1.72 8.67
C LEU A 229 -5.29 -1.69 10.03
N PHE A 230 -4.32 -2.57 10.23
CA PHE A 230 -3.54 -2.67 11.45
C PHE A 230 -2.08 -2.95 11.12
N VAL A 231 -1.18 -2.28 11.83
CA VAL A 231 0.25 -2.57 11.84
C VAL A 231 0.61 -3.22 13.17
N SER A 232 1.48 -4.21 13.17
CA SER A 232 2.16 -4.68 14.37
C SER A 232 3.66 -4.70 14.16
N LEU A 233 4.40 -4.45 15.25
CA LEU A 233 5.86 -4.42 15.27
C LEU A 233 6.34 -5.32 16.39
N LYS A 234 7.04 -6.38 16.03
CA LYS A 234 7.60 -7.35 16.97
C LYS A 234 9.12 -7.21 16.98
N GLY A 235 9.68 -6.87 18.14
CA GLY A 235 11.13 -6.93 18.36
C GLY A 235 11.63 -8.36 18.54
N ASP A 236 12.92 -8.59 18.26
CA ASP A 236 13.57 -9.91 18.25
C ASP A 236 13.38 -10.72 19.56
N GLU A 237 13.32 -10.03 20.71
CA GLU A 237 13.21 -10.67 22.04
C GLU A 237 11.79 -10.83 22.59
N GLN A 238 10.74 -10.35 21.89
CA GLN A 238 9.37 -10.34 22.44
C GLN A 238 8.44 -11.37 21.78
N LYS A 239 7.46 -11.85 22.55
CA LYS A 239 6.42 -12.77 22.05
C LYS A 239 5.31 -12.04 21.28
N ASP A 240 4.92 -10.84 21.70
CA ASP A 240 3.95 -9.98 21.01
C ASP A 240 4.02 -8.56 21.56
N THR A 241 4.22 -7.53 20.72
CA THR A 241 3.72 -6.18 21.08
C THR A 241 3.18 -5.38 19.89
N LEU A 242 2.28 -4.47 20.24
CA LEU A 242 1.14 -3.97 19.48
C LEU A 242 1.24 -2.43 19.44
N SER A 243 1.39 -1.83 18.27
CA SER A 243 0.88 -0.48 18.04
C SER A 243 -0.29 -0.61 17.08
N LYS A 244 -1.48 -0.83 17.65
CA LYS A 244 -2.70 -1.03 16.85
C LYS A 244 -3.20 0.32 16.38
N SER A 245 -2.71 0.74 15.24
CA SER A 245 -3.24 1.88 14.52
C SER A 245 -4.36 1.40 13.60
N THR A 246 -5.61 1.73 13.94
CA THR A 246 -6.76 1.46 13.05
C THR A 246 -6.73 2.54 11.98
N HIS A 247 -6.40 2.16 10.76
CA HIS A 247 -6.54 3.06 9.63
C HIS A 247 -7.73 2.64 8.81
N PHE A 248 -8.40 3.63 8.25
CA PHE A 248 -9.48 3.43 7.31
C PHE A 248 -9.03 4.02 5.99
N ILE A 249 -9.08 3.24 4.91
CA ILE A 249 -8.86 3.78 3.55
C ILE A 249 -9.90 4.88 3.21
N GLN A 250 -10.94 5.07 4.04
CA GLN A 250 -11.82 6.23 4.01
C GLN A 250 -11.13 7.59 4.20
N TYR A 251 -9.91 7.62 4.73
CA TYR A 251 -9.12 8.85 4.88
C TYR A 251 -8.35 9.25 3.60
N MET A 252 -8.42 8.44 2.54
CA MET A 252 -7.80 8.79 1.26
C MET A 252 -8.57 9.93 0.59
N TYR A 253 -7.85 11.00 0.23
CA TYR A 253 -8.45 12.18 -0.40
C TYR A 253 -8.68 11.99 -1.90
N TRP A 254 -7.79 11.24 -2.56
CA TRP A 254 -7.91 10.86 -3.96
C TRP A 254 -8.30 9.39 -4.09
N THR A 255 -9.33 9.09 -4.86
CA THR A 255 -9.82 7.72 -5.08
C THR A 255 -8.94 6.97 -6.09
N MET A 256 -9.02 5.63 -6.09
CA MET A 256 -8.33 4.81 -7.10
C MET A 256 -8.75 5.14 -8.53
N LYS A 257 -10.03 5.53 -8.74
CA LYS A 257 -10.51 5.98 -10.06
C LYS A 257 -9.80 7.25 -10.51
N GLN A 258 -9.62 8.21 -9.60
CA GLN A 258 -8.89 9.45 -9.88
C GLN A 258 -7.41 9.20 -10.12
N GLN A 259 -6.78 8.34 -9.32
CA GLN A 259 -5.38 7.93 -9.50
C GLN A 259 -5.15 7.34 -10.89
N LEU A 260 -5.97 6.35 -11.30
CA LEU A 260 -5.83 5.72 -12.62
C LEU A 260 -6.16 6.69 -13.78
N ALA A 261 -7.21 7.49 -13.65
CA ALA A 261 -7.57 8.50 -14.65
C ALA A 261 -6.44 9.53 -14.82
N HIS A 262 -5.84 9.99 -13.72
CA HIS A 262 -4.70 10.90 -13.76
C HIS A 262 -3.47 10.25 -14.38
N HIS A 263 -3.14 9.03 -13.98
CA HIS A 263 -1.96 8.31 -14.48
C HIS A 263 -1.98 8.17 -16.00
N THR A 264 -3.17 7.99 -16.59
CA THR A 264 -3.34 7.77 -18.03
C THR A 264 -3.72 9.03 -18.82
N VAL A 265 -3.96 10.18 -18.16
CA VAL A 265 -4.49 11.40 -18.81
C VAL A 265 -3.59 11.93 -19.94
N ASN A 266 -2.29 11.69 -19.83
CA ASN A 266 -1.30 12.09 -20.84
C ASN A 266 -1.09 11.04 -21.95
N GLY A 267 -1.86 9.95 -21.92
CA GLY A 267 -1.71 8.83 -22.84
C GLY A 267 -0.75 7.73 -22.35
N CYS A 268 -0.22 7.80 -21.12
CA CYS A 268 0.53 6.68 -20.53
C CYS A 268 -0.31 5.39 -20.61
N ASN A 269 0.30 4.30 -21.08
CA ASN A 269 -0.34 3.00 -21.12
C ASN A 269 -0.08 2.26 -19.81
N VAL A 270 -1.14 1.90 -19.11
CA VAL A 270 -1.11 0.86 -18.07
C VAL A 270 -1.36 -0.51 -18.68
N ARG A 271 -0.82 -1.55 -18.05
CA ARG A 271 -0.85 -2.93 -18.50
C ARG A 271 -1.47 -3.84 -17.42
N PRO A 272 -2.08 -4.97 -17.81
CA PRO A 272 -2.51 -5.97 -16.85
C PRO A 272 -1.35 -6.41 -15.96
N GLY A 273 -1.52 -6.30 -14.63
CA GLY A 273 -0.49 -6.63 -13.65
C GLY A 273 0.32 -5.44 -13.14
N ASP A 274 0.19 -4.24 -13.73
CA ASP A 274 0.76 -3.03 -13.14
C ASP A 274 0.15 -2.77 -11.75
N LEU A 275 0.96 -2.23 -10.85
CA LEU A 275 0.61 -2.04 -9.44
C LEU A 275 0.60 -0.54 -9.11
N LEU A 276 -0.55 -0.03 -8.65
CA LEU A 276 -0.70 1.38 -8.25
C LEU A 276 -1.00 1.44 -6.75
N ALA A 277 -0.09 2.02 -5.98
CA ALA A 277 -0.18 2.13 -4.53
C ALA A 277 -0.79 3.45 -4.08
N SER A 278 -1.38 3.47 -2.89
CA SER A 278 -2.15 4.59 -2.38
C SER A 278 -1.29 5.82 -2.01
N GLY A 279 -0.02 5.60 -1.70
CA GLY A 279 0.74 6.41 -0.76
C GLY A 279 0.37 6.06 0.68
N THR A 280 1.25 6.40 1.61
CA THR A 280 1.07 6.13 3.04
C THR A 280 -0.31 6.58 3.53
N ILE A 281 -1.03 5.67 4.18
CA ILE A 281 -2.37 5.89 4.71
C ILE A 281 -2.23 6.39 6.15
N SER A 282 -2.48 7.68 6.36
CA SER A 282 -2.66 8.27 7.70
C SER A 282 -4.08 8.82 7.85
N GLY A 283 -4.61 8.74 9.06
CA GLY A 283 -5.82 9.42 9.51
C GLY A 283 -5.51 10.64 10.39
N PRO A 284 -6.56 11.31 10.89
CA PRO A 284 -6.43 12.59 11.59
C PRO A 284 -5.84 12.47 13.00
N GLU A 285 -5.99 11.30 13.64
CA GLU A 285 -5.50 11.07 15.00
C GLU A 285 -4.08 10.48 14.99
N PRO A 286 -3.21 10.83 15.95
CA PRO A 286 -1.83 10.33 16.00
C PRO A 286 -1.71 8.81 16.02
N GLU A 287 -2.66 8.11 16.64
CA GLU A 287 -2.71 6.64 16.65
C GLU A 287 -3.07 6.05 15.29
N SER A 288 -3.43 6.87 14.31
CA SER A 288 -3.77 6.45 12.94
C SER A 288 -2.76 6.97 11.91
N PHE A 289 -1.52 7.27 12.32
CA PHE A 289 -0.46 7.62 11.40
C PHE A 289 0.20 6.37 10.78
N GLY A 290 0.42 6.41 9.47
CA GLY A 290 0.83 5.26 8.66
C GLY A 290 2.32 4.99 8.59
N SER A 291 3.17 5.79 9.25
CA SER A 291 4.62 5.63 9.26
C SER A 291 5.22 5.87 10.65
N MET A 292 6.40 5.29 10.93
CA MET A 292 7.13 5.59 12.17
C MET A 292 7.71 6.99 12.15
N LEU A 293 8.00 7.57 10.96
CA LEU A 293 8.32 8.98 10.81
C LEU A 293 7.25 9.86 11.46
N GLU A 294 5.97 9.58 11.18
CA GLU A 294 4.84 10.32 11.75
C GLU A 294 4.60 10.00 13.22
N LEU A 295 4.54 8.72 13.58
CA LEU A 295 4.29 8.25 14.95
C LEU A 295 5.35 8.76 15.93
N SER A 296 6.63 8.75 15.53
CA SER A 296 7.75 9.27 16.32
C SER A 296 7.98 10.77 16.14
N TRP A 297 7.20 11.43 15.28
CA TRP A 297 7.37 12.84 14.92
C TRP A 297 8.83 13.18 14.56
N ARG A 298 9.38 12.49 13.56
CA ARG A 298 10.78 12.59 13.12
C ARG A 298 11.77 12.25 14.25
N GLY A 299 11.43 11.24 15.05
CA GLY A 299 12.23 10.78 16.18
C GLY A 299 12.23 11.68 17.41
N SER A 300 11.42 12.75 17.44
CA SER A 300 11.31 13.61 18.62
C SER A 300 10.40 13.02 19.71
N LYS A 301 9.59 12.02 19.36
CA LYS A 301 8.70 11.26 20.24
C LYS A 301 9.07 9.79 20.19
N SER A 302 8.82 9.09 21.30
CA SER A 302 9.05 7.67 21.44
C SER A 302 7.77 6.89 21.15
N ILE A 303 7.86 5.84 20.34
CA ILE A 303 6.79 4.86 20.12
C ILE A 303 6.95 3.77 21.18
N ASP A 304 5.97 3.63 22.07
CA ASP A 304 5.97 2.58 23.10
C ASP A 304 5.63 1.23 22.48
N LEU A 305 6.49 0.24 22.70
CA LEU A 305 6.31 -1.15 22.28
C LEU A 305 6.07 -2.07 23.49
N GLY A 306 5.68 -1.54 24.64
CA GLY A 306 5.42 -2.32 25.84
C GLY A 306 6.67 -3.02 26.41
N GLY A 307 6.55 -3.50 27.66
CA GLY A 307 7.65 -4.16 28.35
C GLY A 307 8.91 -3.29 28.53
N GLY A 308 8.75 -1.96 28.53
CA GLY A 308 9.84 -0.99 28.64
C GLY A 308 10.64 -0.77 27.36
N GLN A 309 10.24 -1.36 26.23
CA GLN A 309 10.86 -1.13 24.93
C GLN A 309 10.20 0.01 24.18
N SER A 310 11.01 0.73 23.40
CA SER A 310 10.49 1.76 22.51
C SER A 310 11.24 1.84 21.19
N ARG A 311 10.67 2.58 20.24
CA ARG A 311 11.28 2.87 18.94
C ARG A 311 11.07 4.33 18.55
N THR A 312 11.90 4.76 17.62
CA THR A 312 11.64 5.93 16.75
C THR A 312 11.56 5.48 15.31
N PHE A 313 12.48 4.60 14.91
CA PHE A 313 12.57 3.92 13.62
C PHE A 313 12.84 2.42 13.85
N LEU A 314 12.82 1.63 12.78
CA LEU A 314 13.05 0.18 12.82
C LEU A 314 14.49 -0.16 13.19
N ASN A 315 14.64 -1.11 14.11
CA ASN A 315 15.91 -1.75 14.44
C ASN A 315 16.10 -3.04 13.63
N ASP A 316 17.31 -3.58 13.62
CA ASP A 316 17.57 -4.90 13.05
C ASP A 316 16.88 -5.99 13.90
N GLY A 317 16.36 -7.02 13.26
CA GLY A 317 15.55 -8.08 13.90
C GLY A 317 14.08 -7.72 14.10
N ASP A 318 13.70 -6.44 13.96
CA ASP A 318 12.30 -6.03 14.02
C ASP A 318 11.50 -6.66 12.87
N GLU A 319 10.31 -7.14 13.19
CA GLU A 319 9.36 -7.68 12.23
C GLU A 319 8.09 -6.84 12.21
N VAL A 320 7.71 -6.39 11.01
CA VAL A 320 6.46 -5.67 10.78
C VAL A 320 5.45 -6.60 10.15
N THR A 321 4.21 -6.57 10.62
CA THR A 321 3.08 -7.21 9.97
C THR A 321 1.94 -6.22 9.78
N ILE A 322 1.53 -6.02 8.52
CA ILE A 322 0.31 -5.29 8.16
C ILE A 322 -0.80 -6.31 7.94
N THR A 323 -1.98 -6.06 8.51
CA THR A 323 -3.21 -6.83 8.24
C THR A 323 -4.36 -5.88 7.94
N GLY A 324 -5.34 -6.38 7.20
CA GLY A 324 -6.51 -5.59 6.85
C GLY A 324 -7.76 -6.44 6.64
N HIS A 325 -8.92 -5.89 6.99
CA HIS A 325 -10.20 -6.50 6.67
C HIS A 325 -11.36 -5.50 6.60
N CYS A 326 -12.33 -5.82 5.73
CA CYS A 326 -13.67 -5.27 5.79
C CYS A 326 -14.52 -6.10 6.78
N GLN A 327 -15.36 -5.44 7.57
CA GLN A 327 -16.25 -6.09 8.53
C GLN A 327 -17.69 -6.09 8.01
N GLY A 328 -18.25 -7.28 7.76
CA GLY A 328 -19.66 -7.48 7.46
C GLY A 328 -20.44 -8.01 8.66
N ASP A 329 -21.73 -8.27 8.48
CA ASP A 329 -22.56 -8.89 9.51
C ASP A 329 -22.30 -10.41 9.58
N GLY A 330 -21.58 -10.85 10.63
CA GLY A 330 -21.21 -12.26 10.81
C GLY A 330 -20.08 -12.78 9.92
N TYR A 331 -19.43 -11.93 9.11
CA TYR A 331 -18.29 -12.32 8.25
C TYR A 331 -17.26 -11.19 8.07
N ARG A 332 -16.09 -11.53 7.49
CA ARG A 332 -15.05 -10.58 7.11
C ARG A 332 -14.54 -10.86 5.70
N VAL A 333 -14.12 -9.81 5.01
CA VAL A 333 -13.29 -9.91 3.79
C VAL A 333 -11.89 -9.46 4.17
N GLY A 334 -10.99 -10.43 4.39
CA GLY A 334 -9.62 -10.19 4.85
C GLY A 334 -8.59 -10.31 3.74
N PHE A 335 -7.46 -9.63 3.92
CA PHE A 335 -6.36 -9.58 2.94
C PHE A 335 -5.19 -10.54 3.26
N GLY A 336 -5.25 -11.22 4.41
CA GLY A 336 -4.08 -11.92 4.96
C GLY A 336 -2.99 -10.94 5.41
N PRO A 337 -1.76 -11.43 5.69
CA PRO A 337 -0.68 -10.60 6.18
C PRO A 337 0.23 -10.06 5.06
N CYS A 338 0.71 -8.83 5.22
CA CYS A 338 1.89 -8.29 4.55
C CYS A 338 3.01 -8.12 5.59
N ARG A 339 3.97 -9.05 5.61
CA ARG A 339 4.98 -9.20 6.67
C ARG A 339 6.39 -9.09 6.12
N GLY A 340 7.31 -8.51 6.89
CA GLY A 340 8.74 -8.55 6.61
C GLY A 340 9.59 -8.34 7.87
N THR A 341 10.75 -8.98 7.92
CA THR A 341 11.72 -8.89 9.02
C THR A 341 12.95 -8.13 8.55
N ILE A 342 13.44 -7.21 9.37
CA ILE A 342 14.63 -6.40 9.05
C ILE A 342 15.91 -7.20 9.33
N LEU A 343 16.69 -7.44 8.28
CA LEU A 343 18.03 -8.00 8.40
C LEU A 343 19.08 -6.87 8.57
N PRO A 344 20.17 -7.13 9.31
CA PRO A 344 21.28 -6.20 9.39
C PRO A 344 21.85 -5.83 8.02
N ALA A 345 22.35 -4.60 7.92
CA ALA A 345 23.09 -4.13 6.76
C ALA A 345 24.35 -4.99 6.53
N LEU A 346 24.84 -5.02 5.30
CA LEU A 346 26.11 -5.67 5.00
C LEU A 346 27.27 -4.89 5.62
N GLN A 347 28.26 -5.62 6.13
CA GLN A 347 29.53 -5.01 6.55
C GLN A 347 30.33 -4.63 5.28
N HIS A 348 30.84 -3.40 5.25
CA HIS A 348 31.61 -2.85 4.13
C HIS A 348 33.06 -2.61 4.53
#